data_AF-A0A7R9L6M8-F1
#
_entry.id   AF-A0A7R9L6M8-F1
#
_cell.length_a   1.000
_cell.length_b   1.000
_cell.length_c   1.000
_cell.angle_alpha   90.00
_cell.angle_beta   90.00
_cell.angle_gamma   90.00
#
_symmetry.space_group_name_H-M   'P 1'
#
loop_
_entity.id
_entity.type
_entity.pdbx_description
1 polymer ?
#
loop_
_entity_poly.entity_id
_entity_poly.type
_entity_poly.pdbx_seq_one_letter_code
_entity_poly.pdbx_strand_id
1 'polypeptide(L)'
;MSLNECSGNQIEGSNNNEGDCQTIEESINLVNEAIDNAIESNGLESAVQMLEPYAHKSLYHSAFRSILIILKAGLTLKKDDLEKASEVTEQTAKLSNKYRRTGFLNNLVKLFKTPNYDKYTDLEIHAELTYAKFLGMSAILCALEAQNIYALIKIAYRLRLCVSAFKECKTILRNRSIWESETSKQHFEAGVRLANGIQHLTISHIPP
;
A
#
# COMPACT_ATOMS: atom_id res chain seq x y z
N MET A 1 -23.30 -38.88 41.21
CA MET A 1 -23.83 -38.57 39.87
C MET A 1 -24.14 -37.08 39.87
N SER A 2 -23.44 -36.30 39.02
CA SER A 2 -23.74 -34.93 38.52
C SER A 2 -24.16 -33.86 39.54
N LEU A 3 -23.35 -32.84 39.86
CA LEU A 3 -22.90 -31.66 39.08
C LEU A 3 -23.73 -30.39 39.41
N ASN A 4 -23.00 -29.37 39.87
CA ASN A 4 -23.11 -27.91 39.65
C ASN A 4 -24.44 -27.28 39.19
N GLU A 5 -24.77 -26.12 39.77
CA GLU A 5 -24.52 -24.82 39.09
C GLU A 5 -24.69 -23.63 40.05
N CYS A 6 -23.75 -22.68 39.93
CA CYS A 6 -23.61 -21.48 40.73
C CYS A 6 -23.65 -20.28 39.78
N SER A 7 -24.53 -19.32 40.10
CA SER A 7 -24.41 -17.86 40.00
C SER A 7 -23.73 -17.20 38.79
N GLY A 8 -24.39 -16.18 38.24
CA GLY A 8 -23.67 -15.00 37.73
C GLY A 8 -24.36 -14.26 36.57
N ASN A 9 -24.79 -13.03 36.85
CA ASN A 9 -25.26 -11.99 35.92
C ASN A 9 -24.62 -12.03 34.52
N GLN A 10 -25.46 -11.95 33.48
CA GLN A 10 -25.04 -11.48 32.17
C GLN A 10 -25.51 -10.05 31.96
N ILE A 11 -24.52 -9.19 31.68
CA ILE A 11 -24.64 -7.79 31.34
C ILE A 11 -25.13 -7.70 29.89
N GLU A 12 -26.31 -7.10 29.69
CA GLU A 12 -26.80 -6.70 28.38
C GLU A 12 -26.02 -5.49 27.86
N GLY A 13 -25.77 -5.48 26.54
CA GLY A 13 -25.42 -4.28 25.79
C GLY A 13 -23.95 -4.14 25.36
N SER A 14 -23.43 -5.09 24.58
CA SER A 14 -22.27 -4.81 23.73
C SER A 14 -22.67 -3.83 22.64
N ASN A 15 -22.17 -2.60 22.74
CA ASN A 15 -22.24 -1.60 21.68
C ASN A 15 -21.51 -2.11 20.43
N ASN A 16 -22.30 -2.35 19.39
CA ASN A 16 -21.84 -2.53 18.02
C ASN A 16 -21.25 -1.21 17.52
N ASN A 17 -19.92 -1.08 17.54
CA ASN A 17 -19.22 -0.08 16.71
C ASN A 17 -18.70 -0.78 15.46
N GLU A 18 -19.54 -0.76 14.41
CA GLU A 18 -19.12 -1.04 13.05
C GLU A 18 -17.94 -0.12 12.70
N GLY A 19 -16.85 -0.75 12.25
CA GLY A 19 -15.50 -0.18 12.22
C GLY A 19 -15.38 1.06 11.35
N ASP A 20 -15.01 2.15 12.01
CA ASP A 20 -14.76 3.45 11.41
C ASP A 20 -13.61 3.38 10.40
N CYS A 21 -13.82 3.97 9.22
CA CYS A 21 -12.78 4.10 8.21
C CYS A 21 -11.85 5.23 8.63
N GLN A 22 -10.82 4.90 9.40
CA GLN A 22 -9.83 5.88 9.88
C GLN A 22 -9.32 6.78 8.76
N THR A 23 -9.13 8.06 9.09
CA THR A 23 -8.59 9.07 8.18
C THR A 23 -7.17 8.73 7.75
N ILE A 24 -6.70 9.38 6.68
CA ILE A 24 -5.32 9.21 6.20
C ILE A 24 -4.31 9.60 7.30
N GLU A 25 -4.59 10.67 8.05
CA GLU A 25 -3.71 11.16 9.10
C GLU A 25 -3.64 10.21 10.30
N GLU A 26 -4.78 9.72 10.78
CA GLU A 26 -4.80 8.71 11.85
C GLU A 26 -4.05 7.45 11.43
N SER A 27 -4.22 7.04 10.17
CA SER A 27 -3.50 5.88 9.63
C SER A 27 -1.99 6.12 9.53
N ILE A 28 -1.56 7.34 9.21
CA ILE A 28 -0.15 7.72 9.17
C ILE A 28 0.44 7.72 10.58
N ASN A 29 -0.28 8.23 11.57
CA ASN A 29 0.19 8.28 12.95
C ASN A 29 0.45 6.88 13.52
N LEU A 30 -0.51 5.96 13.36
CA LEU A 30 -0.32 4.58 13.81
C LEU A 30 0.83 3.88 13.06
N VAL A 31 0.97 4.18 11.76
CA VAL A 31 2.10 3.67 10.97
C VAL A 31 3.44 4.18 11.50
N ASN A 32 3.54 5.46 11.86
CA ASN A 32 4.78 6.01 12.42
C ASN A 32 5.14 5.34 13.75
N GLU A 33 4.16 5.14 14.64
CA GLU A 33 4.38 4.39 15.88
C GLU A 33 4.83 2.94 15.62
N ALA A 34 4.26 2.27 14.62
CA ALA A 34 4.68 0.92 14.23
C ALA A 34 6.11 0.90 13.67
N ILE A 35 6.53 1.93 12.93
CA ILE A 35 7.90 2.07 12.43
C ILE A 35 8.87 2.27 13.59
N ASP A 36 8.55 3.18 14.52
CA ASP A 36 9.38 3.45 15.69
C ASP A 36 9.55 2.17 16.53
N ASN A 37 8.46 1.43 16.74
CA ASN A 37 8.51 0.14 17.42
C ASN A 37 9.40 -0.89 16.69
N ALA A 38 9.31 -0.98 15.36
CA ALA A 38 10.13 -1.89 14.56
C ALA A 38 11.63 -1.58 14.71
N ILE A 39 11.99 -0.30 14.77
CA ILE A 39 13.39 0.16 14.89
C ILE A 39 13.91 -0.06 16.31
N GLU A 40 13.16 0.36 17.34
CA GLU A 40 13.62 0.32 18.74
C GLU A 40 13.70 -1.09 19.30
N SER A 41 12.75 -1.97 18.96
CA SER A 41 12.66 -3.31 19.53
C SER A 41 13.17 -4.43 18.61
N ASN A 42 13.74 -4.09 17.45
CA ASN A 42 14.04 -5.04 16.36
C ASN A 42 12.81 -5.91 15.98
N GLY A 43 11.62 -5.33 16.16
CA GLY A 43 10.34 -6.04 16.19
C GLY A 43 9.54 -5.87 14.91
N LEU A 44 10.07 -6.28 13.74
CA LEU A 44 9.29 -6.28 12.49
C LEU A 44 7.95 -7.01 12.66
N GLU A 45 7.93 -8.10 13.42
CA GLU A 45 6.72 -8.88 13.68
C GLU A 45 5.72 -8.11 14.57
N SER A 46 6.22 -7.36 15.56
CA SER A 46 5.39 -6.52 16.45
C SER A 46 4.70 -5.41 15.65
N ALA A 47 5.46 -4.73 14.79
CA ALA A 47 4.93 -3.70 13.90
C ALA A 47 3.89 -4.26 12.90
N VAL A 48 4.11 -5.47 12.36
CA VAL A 48 3.11 -6.14 11.51
C VAL A 48 1.83 -6.45 12.30
N GLN A 49 1.95 -6.98 13.52
CA GLN A 49 0.79 -7.28 14.38
C GLN A 49 -0.04 -6.04 14.72
N MET A 50 0.62 -4.90 14.94
CA MET A 50 -0.03 -3.62 15.20
C MET A 50 -0.89 -3.15 14.01
N LEU A 51 -0.47 -3.44 12.78
CA LEU A 51 -1.15 -3.02 11.55
C LEU A 51 -2.14 -4.06 11.00
N GLU A 52 -2.04 -5.33 11.43
CA GLU A 52 -2.87 -6.46 10.98
C GLU A 52 -4.39 -6.19 11.02
N PRO A 53 -4.97 -5.61 12.09
CA PRO A 53 -6.42 -5.40 12.19
C PRO A 53 -7.01 -4.49 11.10
N TYR A 54 -6.17 -3.65 10.49
CA TYR A 54 -6.57 -2.62 9.53
C TYR A 54 -6.18 -2.98 8.08
N ALA A 55 -5.54 -4.13 7.87
CA ALA A 55 -4.92 -4.53 6.60
C ALA A 55 -5.86 -4.54 5.38
N HIS A 56 -7.17 -4.68 5.60
CA HIS A 56 -8.19 -4.71 4.55
C HIS A 56 -9.14 -3.51 4.57
N LYS A 57 -8.96 -2.57 5.50
CA LYS A 57 -9.89 -1.47 5.76
C LYS A 57 -9.29 -0.08 5.53
N SER A 58 -7.98 0.05 5.71
CA SER A 58 -7.28 1.33 5.51
C SER A 58 -6.08 1.15 4.57
N LEU A 59 -5.97 2.09 3.63
CA LEU A 59 -4.95 2.08 2.59
C LEU A 59 -3.53 2.10 3.18
N TYR A 60 -3.26 2.99 4.13
CA TYR A 60 -1.93 3.20 4.69
C TYR A 60 -1.49 2.04 5.57
N HIS A 61 -2.38 1.51 6.42
CA HIS A 61 -2.09 0.33 7.23
C HIS A 61 -1.80 -0.89 6.36
N SER A 62 -2.63 -1.14 5.35
CA SER A 62 -2.40 -2.22 4.38
C SER A 62 -1.05 -2.08 3.69
N ALA A 63 -0.73 -0.86 3.23
CA ALA A 63 0.51 -0.56 2.56
C ALA A 63 1.73 -0.80 3.45
N PHE A 64 1.76 -0.22 4.64
CA PHE A 64 2.92 -0.34 5.52
C PHE A 64 3.11 -1.75 6.07
N ARG A 65 2.02 -2.44 6.43
CA ARG A 65 2.07 -3.86 6.80
C ARG A 65 2.73 -4.69 5.70
N SER A 66 2.28 -4.53 4.46
CA SER A 66 2.85 -5.27 3.33
C SER A 66 4.31 -4.89 3.08
N ILE A 67 4.69 -3.62 3.23
CA ILE A 67 6.09 -3.18 3.12
C ILE A 67 6.99 -3.88 4.16
N LEU A 68 6.54 -4.01 5.41
CA LEU A 68 7.29 -4.69 6.46
C LEU A 68 7.47 -6.19 6.15
N ILE A 69 6.42 -6.85 5.67
CA ILE A 69 6.47 -8.26 5.25
C ILE A 69 7.40 -8.45 4.04
N ILE A 70 7.33 -7.56 3.05
CA ILE A 70 8.22 -7.57 1.87
C ILE A 70 9.67 -7.34 2.29
N LEU A 71 9.92 -6.42 3.23
CA LEU A 71 11.25 -6.17 3.77
C LEU A 71 11.79 -7.43 4.44
N LYS A 72 11.00 -8.09 5.30
CA LYS A 72 11.37 -9.38 5.91
C LYS A 72 11.72 -10.41 4.84
N ALA A 73 10.87 -10.58 3.82
CA ALA A 73 11.10 -11.54 2.73
C ALA A 73 12.35 -11.22 1.90
N GLY A 74 12.65 -9.95 1.65
CA GLY A 74 13.87 -9.52 0.97
C GLY A 74 15.14 -9.77 1.79
N LEU A 75 15.05 -9.71 3.12
CA LEU A 75 16.16 -9.98 4.03
C LEU A 75 16.40 -11.48 4.26
N THR A 76 15.33 -12.29 4.34
CA THR A 76 15.45 -13.73 4.62
C THR A 76 15.58 -14.57 3.35
N LEU A 77 14.97 -14.13 2.24
CA LEU A 77 14.84 -14.86 0.97
C LEU A 77 14.31 -16.29 1.13
N LYS A 78 13.61 -16.57 2.23
CA LYS A 78 12.96 -17.87 2.46
C LYS A 78 11.72 -17.97 1.60
N LYS A 79 11.47 -19.15 1.04
CA LYS A 79 10.32 -19.42 0.16
C LYS A 79 8.99 -19.01 0.82
N ASP A 80 8.77 -19.40 2.06
CA ASP A 80 7.54 -19.09 2.79
C ASP A 80 7.35 -17.57 3.02
N ASP A 81 8.45 -16.84 3.27
CA ASP A 81 8.40 -15.39 3.43
C ASP A 81 8.11 -14.69 2.09
N LEU A 82 8.71 -15.16 0.98
CA LEU A 82 8.44 -14.66 -0.38
C LEU A 82 7.00 -14.92 -0.81
N GLU A 83 6.46 -16.12 -0.55
CA GLU A 83 5.07 -16.46 -0.85
C GLU A 83 4.10 -15.55 -0.08
N LYS A 84 4.34 -15.36 1.23
CA LYS A 84 3.55 -14.43 2.06
C LYS A 84 3.67 -13.00 1.55
N ALA A 85 4.86 -12.54 1.18
CA ALA A 85 5.08 -11.20 0.62
C ALA A 85 4.31 -11.00 -0.70
N SER A 86 4.33 -12.00 -1.59
CA SER A 86 3.59 -11.98 -2.85
C SER A 86 2.08 -11.91 -2.62
N GLU A 87 1.55 -12.66 -1.65
CA GLU A 87 0.12 -12.62 -1.29
C GLU A 87 -0.30 -11.23 -0.78
N VAL A 88 0.38 -10.69 0.22
CA VAL A 88 0.01 -9.39 0.82
C VAL A 88 0.21 -8.24 -0.17
N THR A 89 1.20 -8.34 -1.06
CA THR A 89 1.39 -7.39 -2.17
C THR A 89 0.17 -7.36 -3.10
N GLU A 90 -0.37 -8.52 -3.46
CA GLU A 90 -1.56 -8.60 -4.31
C GLU A 90 -2.81 -8.08 -3.60
N GLN A 91 -2.97 -8.42 -2.31
CA GLN A 91 -4.07 -7.91 -1.49
C GLN A 91 -4.06 -6.38 -1.42
N THR A 92 -2.92 -5.76 -1.13
CA THR A 92 -2.79 -4.30 -1.06
C THR A 92 -2.97 -3.65 -2.43
N ALA A 93 -2.48 -4.26 -3.51
CA ALA A 93 -2.72 -3.77 -4.87
C ALA A 93 -4.21 -3.76 -5.22
N LYS A 94 -4.94 -4.83 -4.87
CA LYS A 94 -6.41 -4.92 -5.06
C LYS A 94 -7.15 -3.86 -4.23
N LEU A 95 -6.77 -3.69 -2.97
CA LEU A 95 -7.35 -2.68 -2.09
C LEU A 95 -7.12 -1.26 -2.64
N SER A 96 -5.89 -0.96 -3.04
CA SER A 96 -5.55 0.32 -3.67
C SER A 96 -6.38 0.54 -4.93
N ASN A 97 -6.53 -0.48 -5.78
CA ASN A 97 -7.34 -0.37 -6.99
C ASN A 97 -8.82 -0.11 -6.73
N LYS A 98 -9.36 -0.59 -5.59
CA LYS A 98 -10.74 -0.31 -5.15
C LYS A 98 -10.94 1.17 -4.78
N TYR A 99 -9.94 1.79 -4.14
CA TYR A 99 -9.99 3.21 -3.78
C TYR A 99 -9.64 4.15 -4.93
N ARG A 100 -9.03 3.65 -5.99
CA ARG A 100 -8.69 4.45 -7.18
C ARG A 100 -9.93 4.83 -7.97
N ARG A 101 -9.94 6.05 -8.49
CA ARG A 101 -10.98 6.53 -9.40
C ARG A 101 -10.76 6.05 -10.84
N THR A 102 -10.89 4.74 -11.07
CA THR A 102 -10.67 4.10 -12.38
C THR A 102 -11.98 3.83 -13.12
N GLY A 103 -12.63 4.89 -13.61
CA GLY A 103 -13.76 4.76 -14.55
C GLY A 103 -13.28 4.64 -16.00
N PHE A 104 -13.87 3.75 -16.81
CA PHE A 104 -13.66 3.67 -18.27
C PHE A 104 -13.82 5.05 -18.95
N LEU A 105 -14.79 5.84 -18.47
CA LEU A 105 -15.02 7.22 -18.89
C LEU A 105 -13.84 8.15 -18.57
N ASN A 106 -13.17 7.98 -17.44
CA ASN A 106 -11.99 8.78 -17.08
C ASN A 106 -10.81 8.47 -17.99
N ASN A 107 -10.62 7.21 -18.38
CA ASN A 107 -9.54 6.83 -19.30
C ASN A 107 -9.76 7.36 -20.73
N LEU A 108 -11.02 7.43 -21.19
CA LEU A 108 -11.36 8.11 -22.45
C LEU A 108 -11.15 9.63 -22.33
N VAL A 109 -11.62 10.26 -21.25
CA VAL A 109 -11.43 11.71 -21.03
C VAL A 109 -9.94 12.06 -20.95
N LYS A 110 -9.10 11.25 -20.29
CA LYS A 110 -7.64 11.41 -20.25
C LYS A 110 -6.98 11.43 -21.64
N LEU A 111 -7.59 10.77 -22.63
CA LEU A 111 -7.09 10.73 -24.00
C LEU A 111 -7.32 12.05 -24.76
N PHE A 112 -8.32 12.83 -24.34
CA PHE A 112 -8.72 14.09 -24.99
C PHE A 112 -8.49 15.34 -24.13
N LYS A 113 -8.34 15.19 -22.80
CA LYS A 113 -8.17 16.31 -21.86
C LYS A 113 -7.50 15.86 -20.56
N THR A 114 -6.62 16.69 -20.00
CA THR A 114 -6.09 16.48 -18.66
C THR A 114 -7.22 16.50 -17.62
N PRO A 115 -7.32 15.47 -16.75
CA PRO A 115 -8.31 15.47 -15.67
C PRO A 115 -8.11 16.66 -14.74
N ASN A 116 -9.21 17.19 -14.21
CA ASN A 116 -9.14 18.11 -13.09
C ASN A 116 -8.94 17.31 -11.79
N TYR A 117 -7.69 17.23 -11.32
CA TYR A 117 -7.32 16.49 -10.12
C TYR A 117 -7.78 17.15 -8.82
N ASP A 118 -8.20 18.42 -8.83
CA ASP A 118 -8.78 19.08 -7.66
C ASP A 118 -10.14 18.48 -7.26
N LYS A 119 -10.77 17.68 -8.15
CA LYS A 119 -12.02 16.96 -7.89
C LYS A 119 -11.82 15.57 -7.26
N TYR A 120 -10.58 15.14 -7.10
CA TYR A 120 -10.24 13.85 -6.51
C TYR A 120 -10.06 14.04 -5.02
N THR A 121 -10.46 13.04 -4.23
CA THR A 121 -10.15 13.05 -2.80
C THR A 121 -8.67 12.72 -2.60
N ASP A 122 -8.13 13.11 -1.44
CA ASP A 122 -6.77 12.74 -1.06
C ASP A 122 -6.61 11.22 -1.08
N LEU A 123 -7.60 10.48 -0.56
CA LEU A 123 -7.59 9.02 -0.55
C LEU A 123 -7.49 8.41 -1.95
N GLU A 124 -8.26 8.92 -2.93
CA GLU A 124 -8.21 8.44 -4.31
C GLU A 124 -6.81 8.63 -4.92
N ILE A 125 -6.16 9.76 -4.62
CA ILE A 125 -4.83 10.08 -5.13
C ILE A 125 -3.73 9.27 -4.45
N HIS A 126 -3.81 9.10 -3.12
CA HIS A 126 -2.93 8.20 -2.39
C HIS A 126 -3.07 6.75 -2.84
N ALA A 127 -4.28 6.34 -3.25
CA ALA A 127 -4.53 5.02 -3.81
C ALA A 127 -3.88 4.82 -5.19
N GLU A 128 -3.84 5.85 -6.06
CA GLU A 128 -3.07 5.81 -7.32
C GLU A 128 -1.58 5.56 -7.06
N LEU A 129 -1.00 6.30 -6.10
CA LEU A 129 0.40 6.17 -5.73
C LEU A 129 0.71 4.81 -5.10
N THR A 130 -0.16 4.35 -4.20
CA THR A 130 0.01 3.05 -3.51
C THR A 130 -0.09 1.90 -4.51
N TYR A 131 -1.07 1.94 -5.42
CA TYR A 131 -1.16 0.96 -6.50
C TYR A 131 0.12 0.89 -7.36
N ALA A 132 0.69 2.05 -7.72
CA ALA A 132 1.95 2.11 -8.46
C ALA A 132 3.11 1.45 -7.69
N LYS A 133 3.25 1.74 -6.38
CA LYS A 133 4.26 1.12 -5.51
C LYS A 133 4.15 -0.40 -5.50
N PHE A 134 2.94 -0.93 -5.31
CA PHE A 134 2.71 -2.37 -5.21
C PHE A 134 2.83 -3.11 -6.56
N LEU A 135 2.62 -2.44 -7.69
CA LEU A 135 3.01 -2.99 -9.00
C LEU A 135 4.53 -3.18 -9.10
N GLY A 136 5.31 -2.19 -8.63
CA GLY A 136 6.76 -2.26 -8.59
C GLY A 136 7.28 -3.35 -7.64
N MET A 137 6.76 -3.39 -6.42
CA MET A 137 7.12 -4.43 -5.43
C MET A 137 6.77 -5.83 -5.91
N SER A 138 5.61 -5.99 -6.57
CA SER A 138 5.25 -7.28 -7.18
C SER A 138 6.19 -7.69 -8.31
N ALA A 139 6.73 -6.73 -9.08
CA ALA A 139 7.73 -7.03 -10.09
C ALA A 139 9.07 -7.47 -9.45
N ILE A 140 9.47 -6.85 -8.33
CA ILE A 140 10.66 -7.23 -7.58
C ILE A 140 10.53 -8.66 -7.02
N LEU A 141 9.42 -8.96 -6.33
CA LEU A 141 9.17 -10.30 -5.79
C LEU A 141 9.16 -11.36 -6.90
N CYS A 142 8.46 -11.09 -8.00
CA CYS A 142 8.43 -12.00 -9.15
C CYS A 142 9.83 -12.21 -9.75
N ALA A 143 10.74 -11.23 -9.65
CA ALA A 143 12.13 -11.37 -10.09
C ALA A 143 12.95 -12.25 -9.14
N LEU A 144 12.75 -12.12 -7.83
CA LEU A 144 13.39 -12.99 -6.83
C LEU A 144 12.94 -14.45 -6.96
N GLU A 145 11.70 -14.68 -7.38
CA GLU A 145 11.11 -16.01 -7.58
C GLU A 145 11.23 -16.54 -9.03
N ALA A 146 11.88 -15.80 -9.93
CA ALA A 146 11.85 -16.10 -11.37
C ALA A 146 12.60 -17.41 -11.71
N GLN A 147 11.85 -18.42 -12.14
CA GLN A 147 12.40 -19.71 -12.59
C GLN A 147 12.31 -19.92 -14.11
N ASN A 148 11.54 -19.09 -14.81
CA ASN A 148 11.26 -19.24 -16.24
C ASN A 148 11.05 -17.89 -16.93
N ILE A 149 11.12 -17.91 -18.27
CA ILE A 149 10.97 -16.71 -19.10
C ILE A 149 9.58 -16.07 -18.99
N TYR A 150 8.55 -16.83 -18.63
CA TYR A 150 7.20 -16.29 -18.42
C TYR A 150 7.15 -15.34 -17.23
N ALA A 151 7.95 -15.58 -16.18
CA ALA A 151 8.14 -14.63 -15.09
C ALA A 151 8.73 -13.30 -15.60
N LEU A 152 9.69 -13.35 -16.52
CA LEU A 152 10.27 -12.13 -17.12
C LEU A 152 9.23 -11.29 -17.88
N ILE A 153 8.33 -11.93 -18.62
CA ILE A 153 7.22 -11.24 -19.31
C ILE A 153 6.29 -10.55 -18.29
N LYS A 154 5.93 -11.24 -17.20
CA LYS A 154 5.13 -10.66 -16.12
C LYS A 154 5.81 -9.46 -15.47
N ILE A 155 7.10 -9.57 -15.18
CA ILE A 155 7.92 -8.50 -14.59
C ILE A 155 7.91 -7.28 -15.52
N ALA A 156 8.21 -7.48 -16.81
CA ALA A 156 8.22 -6.40 -17.79
C ALA A 156 6.85 -5.70 -17.90
N TYR A 157 5.76 -6.48 -17.90
CA TYR A 157 4.41 -5.93 -17.92
C TYR A 157 4.10 -5.10 -16.67
N ARG A 158 4.37 -5.63 -15.46
CA ARG A 158 4.16 -4.92 -14.19
C ARG A 158 5.00 -3.65 -14.11
N LEU A 159 6.25 -3.70 -14.57
CA LEU A 159 7.13 -2.53 -14.59
C LEU A 159 6.60 -1.44 -15.54
N ARG A 160 6.08 -1.81 -16.72
CA ARG A 160 5.43 -0.86 -17.63
C ARG A 160 4.23 -0.18 -16.98
N LEU A 161 3.36 -0.95 -16.31
CA LEU A 161 2.20 -0.40 -15.59
C LEU A 161 2.64 0.53 -14.45
N CYS A 162 3.64 0.10 -13.68
CA CYS A 162 4.24 0.87 -12.59
C CYS A 162 4.77 2.22 -13.06
N VAL A 163 5.59 2.25 -14.13
CA VAL A 163 6.12 3.49 -14.71
C VAL A 163 5.00 4.40 -15.22
N SER A 164 3.97 3.82 -15.86
CA SER A 164 2.80 4.59 -16.32
C SER A 164 2.03 5.22 -15.15
N ALA A 165 1.78 4.46 -14.09
CA ALA A 165 1.08 4.95 -12.91
C ALA A 165 1.89 6.04 -12.18
N PHE A 166 3.20 5.89 -12.05
CA PHE A 166 4.05 6.95 -11.46
C PHE A 166 4.11 8.22 -12.32
N LYS A 167 4.02 8.13 -13.65
CA LYS A 167 3.90 9.32 -14.51
C LYS A 167 2.59 10.07 -14.24
N GLU A 168 1.50 9.34 -14.00
CA GLU A 168 0.23 9.93 -13.56
C GLU A 168 0.38 10.63 -12.21
N CYS A 169 0.99 9.99 -11.20
CA CYS A 169 1.22 10.61 -9.89
C CYS A 169 2.06 11.88 -9.97
N LYS A 170 3.07 11.93 -10.85
CA LYS A 170 3.84 13.15 -11.11
C LYS A 170 3.00 14.26 -11.75
N THR A 171 2.05 13.90 -12.59
CA THR A 171 1.11 14.84 -13.22
C THR A 171 0.13 15.40 -12.20
N ILE A 172 -0.39 14.53 -11.31
CA ILE A 172 -1.23 14.93 -10.17
C ILE A 172 -0.49 15.93 -9.29
N LEU A 173 0.73 15.61 -8.86
CA LEU A 173 1.52 16.49 -7.98
C LEU A 173 1.75 17.89 -8.58
N ARG A 174 1.88 18.00 -9.91
CA ARG A 174 2.11 19.28 -10.60
C ARG A 174 0.84 20.10 -10.80
N ASN A 175 -0.27 19.43 -11.06
CA ASN A 175 -1.50 20.09 -11.54
C ASN A 175 -2.56 20.25 -10.44
N ARG A 176 -2.44 19.53 -9.33
CA ARG A 176 -3.37 19.63 -8.20
C ARG A 176 -2.98 20.80 -7.29
N SER A 177 -3.94 21.66 -7.02
CA SER A 177 -3.79 22.84 -6.17
C SER A 177 -4.50 22.68 -4.81
N ILE A 178 -5.59 21.90 -4.77
CA ILE A 178 -6.42 21.71 -3.57
C ILE A 178 -6.07 20.37 -2.91
N TRP A 179 -5.78 20.41 -1.62
CA TRP A 179 -5.50 19.24 -0.77
C TRP A 179 -6.37 19.30 0.49
N GLU A 180 -6.82 18.16 0.98
CA GLU A 180 -7.63 18.09 2.21
C GLU A 180 -6.78 18.41 3.44
N SER A 181 -5.50 18.06 3.40
CA SER A 181 -4.51 18.36 4.44
C SER A 181 -3.12 18.58 3.87
N GLU A 182 -2.33 19.45 4.51
CA GLU A 182 -0.91 19.64 4.19
C GLU A 182 -0.09 18.38 4.51
N THR A 183 -0.42 17.64 5.57
CA THR A 183 0.21 16.35 5.90
C THR A 183 0.02 15.36 4.75
N SER A 184 -1.21 15.22 4.27
CA SER A 184 -1.53 14.34 3.14
C SER A 184 -0.72 14.70 1.88
N LYS A 185 -0.64 16.00 1.55
CA LYS A 185 0.16 16.51 0.43
C LYS A 185 1.64 16.16 0.59
N GLN A 186 2.22 16.39 1.78
CA GLN A 186 3.62 16.09 2.07
C GLN A 186 3.93 14.59 1.89
N HIS A 187 3.08 13.70 2.42
CA HIS A 187 3.28 12.25 2.26
C HIS A 187 3.14 11.79 0.80
N PHE A 188 2.21 12.37 0.04
CA PHE A 188 2.08 12.08 -1.39
C PHE A 188 3.32 12.54 -2.16
N GLU A 189 3.74 13.79 -1.95
CA GLU A 189 4.92 14.37 -2.56
C GLU A 189 6.19 13.56 -2.25
N ALA A 190 6.39 13.21 -0.97
CA ALA A 190 7.49 12.37 -0.53
C ALA A 190 7.50 11.02 -1.26
N GLY A 191 6.34 10.36 -1.37
CA GLY A 191 6.23 9.09 -2.08
C GLY A 191 6.49 9.19 -3.58
N VAL A 192 6.07 10.27 -4.24
CA VAL A 192 6.36 10.53 -5.67
C VAL A 192 7.85 10.81 -5.88
N ARG A 193 8.47 11.62 -5.02
CA ARG A 193 9.90 11.93 -5.08
C ARG A 193 10.76 10.70 -4.82
N LEU A 194 10.40 9.88 -3.84
CA LEU A 194 11.06 8.60 -3.55
C LEU A 194 11.03 7.68 -4.78
N ALA A 195 9.87 7.49 -5.39
CA ALA A 195 9.74 6.68 -6.59
C ALA A 195 10.58 7.22 -7.76
N ASN A 196 10.64 8.54 -7.92
CA ASN A 196 11.51 9.16 -8.92
C ASN A 196 12.99 8.89 -8.61
N GLY A 197 13.41 8.95 -7.35
CA GLY A 197 14.77 8.59 -6.92
C GLY A 197 15.12 7.14 -7.25
N ILE A 198 14.23 6.19 -6.92
CA ILE A 198 14.40 4.76 -7.21
C ILE A 198 14.55 4.50 -8.73
N GLN A 199 13.82 5.22 -9.57
CA GLN A 199 13.95 5.09 -11.04
C GLN A 199 15.35 5.51 -11.52
N HIS A 200 15.86 6.64 -11.05
CA HIS A 200 17.20 7.12 -11.42
C HIS A 200 18.28 6.17 -10.89
N LEU A 201 18.11 5.68 -9.67
CA LEU A 201 18.98 4.67 -9.09
C LEU A 201 18.97 3.39 -9.93
N THR A 202 17.80 2.92 -10.35
CA THR A 202 17.69 1.71 -11.18
C THR A 202 18.43 1.89 -12.50
N ILE A 203 18.23 3.04 -13.17
CA ILE A 203 18.90 3.36 -14.45
C ILE A 203 20.42 3.39 -14.29
N SER A 204 20.94 3.90 -13.16
CA SER A 204 22.39 3.94 -12.91
C SER A 204 23.04 2.56 -12.74
N HIS A 205 22.24 1.51 -12.49
CA HIS A 205 22.71 0.13 -12.36
C HIS A 205 22.60 -0.68 -13.65
N ILE A 206 22.03 -0.11 -14.72
CA ILE A 206 21.97 -0.75 -16.03
C ILE A 206 23.34 -0.57 -16.71
N PRO A 207 24.01 -1.64 -17.16
CA PRO A 207 25.26 -1.53 -17.91
C PRO A 207 25.09 -0.64 -19.17
N PRO A 208 26.14 0.11 -19.58
CA PRO A 208 26.10 0.94 -20.78
C PRO A 208 25.87 0.14 -22.07
#